data_AF-A0A7C5IC88-F1
#
_entry.id   AF-A0A7C5IC88-F1
#
_cell.length_a   1.000
_cell.length_b   1.000
_cell.length_c   1.000
_cell.angle_alpha   90.00
_cell.angle_beta   90.00
_cell.angle_gamma   90.00
#
_symmetry.space_group_name_H-M   'P 1'
#
loop_
_entity.id
_entity.type
_entity.pdbx_description
1 polymer ?
#
loop_
_entity_poly.entity_id
_entity_poly.type
_entity_poly.pdbx_seq_one_letter_code
_entity_poly.pdbx_strand_id
1 'polypeptide(L)'
;YIQLHEFEALILACAQELTRAYPGREAAVKRIVEMVAAYDSPELIDDGDETAPSKRLLREIPEYDKVSTGIIVTMAIGLDRLRQRCPHFSQWISRLESLSPTGP
;
A
#
# COMPACT_ATOMS: atom_id res chain seq x y z
N TYR A 1 -8.63 11.49 -10.52
CA TYR A 1 -7.57 10.97 -9.63
C TYR A 1 -6.94 9.81 -10.34
N ILE A 2 -5.62 9.79 -10.41
CA ILE A 2 -4.87 8.63 -10.85
C ILE A 2 -4.15 8.16 -9.60
N GLN A 3 -4.33 6.91 -9.23
CA GLN A 3 -3.49 6.30 -8.23
C GLN A 3 -2.12 6.09 -8.88
N LEU A 4 -1.20 7.02 -8.63
CA LEU A 4 0.17 6.87 -9.11
C LEU A 4 0.74 5.56 -8.56
N HIS A 5 1.46 4.84 -9.44
CA HIS A 5 2.44 3.83 -9.05
C HIS A 5 1.84 2.54 -8.44
N GLU A 6 0.62 2.20 -8.89
CA GLU A 6 -0.09 0.93 -8.66
C GLU A 6 -0.85 0.80 -7.32
N PHE A 7 -1.65 -0.27 -7.19
CA PHE A 7 -2.46 -0.59 -6.00
C PHE A 7 -1.59 -0.80 -4.75
N GLU A 8 -0.38 -1.30 -4.98
CA GLU A 8 0.63 -1.69 -4.01
C GLU A 8 1.07 -0.56 -3.06
N ALA A 9 0.95 0.71 -3.45
CA ALA A 9 1.17 1.82 -2.53
C ALA A 9 0.26 1.72 -1.28
N LEU A 10 -0.96 1.22 -1.44
CA LEU A 10 -1.88 0.99 -0.31
C LEU A 10 -1.45 -0.22 0.55
N ILE A 11 -0.82 -1.23 -0.04
CA ILE A 11 -0.24 -2.36 0.68
C ILE A 11 0.96 -1.89 1.50
N LEU A 12 1.81 -1.05 0.91
CA LEU A 12 3.02 -0.52 1.53
C LEU A 12 2.74 0.53 2.62
N ALA A 13 1.55 1.14 2.63
CA ALA A 13 1.10 2.08 3.66
C ALA A 13 1.22 1.54 5.09
N CYS A 14 1.11 0.23 5.26
CA CYS A 14 1.68 -0.47 6.40
C CYS A 14 2.19 -1.84 6.00
N ALA A 15 3.41 -1.87 5.45
CA ALA A 15 4.07 -3.10 5.03
C ALA A 15 4.17 -4.17 6.14
N GLN A 16 4.10 -3.80 7.41
CA GLN A 16 4.11 -4.77 8.52
C GLN A 16 2.92 -5.74 8.46
N GLU A 17 1.77 -5.33 7.92
CA GLU A 17 0.59 -6.17 7.78
C GLU A 17 0.77 -7.31 6.75
N LEU A 18 1.85 -7.28 5.94
CA LEU A 18 2.20 -8.39 5.04
C LEU A 18 2.45 -9.71 5.79
N THR A 19 2.81 -9.68 7.08
CA THR A 19 2.94 -10.91 7.89
C THR A 19 1.63 -11.69 8.01
N ARG A 20 0.48 -11.04 7.83
CA ARG A 20 -0.82 -11.71 7.82
C ARG A 20 -1.05 -12.53 6.55
N ALA A 21 -0.60 -12.02 5.42
CA ALA A 21 -0.67 -12.72 4.14
C ALA A 21 0.45 -13.77 4.00
N TYR A 22 1.59 -13.53 4.64
CA TYR A 22 2.80 -14.35 4.54
C TYR A 22 3.39 -14.72 5.91
N PRO A 23 2.69 -15.57 6.69
CA PRO A 23 3.24 -16.08 7.95
C PRO A 23 4.54 -16.87 7.70
N GLY A 24 5.57 -16.68 8.53
CA GLY A 24 6.89 -17.29 8.35
C GLY A 24 7.83 -16.55 7.39
N ARG A 25 7.41 -15.38 6.87
CA ARG A 25 8.23 -14.49 6.02
C ARG A 25 8.63 -13.20 6.73
N GLU A 26 8.71 -13.20 8.06
CA GLU A 26 8.96 -12.00 8.88
C GLU A 26 10.26 -11.28 8.49
N ALA A 27 11.31 -12.04 8.11
CA ALA A 27 12.56 -11.45 7.64
C ALA A 27 12.41 -10.71 6.29
N ALA A 28 11.59 -11.22 5.38
CA ALA A 28 11.29 -10.54 4.11
C ALA A 28 10.42 -9.30 4.34
N VAL A 29 9.38 -9.43 5.17
CA VAL A 29 8.53 -8.30 5.56
C VAL A 29 9.35 -7.20 6.23
N LYS A 30 10.30 -7.54 7.10
CA LYS A 30 11.19 -6.57 7.72
C LYS A 30 11.98 -5.77 6.69
N ARG A 31 12.55 -6.41 5.67
CA ARG A 31 13.28 -5.73 4.58
C ARG A 31 12.37 -4.82 3.77
N ILE A 32 11.11 -5.22 3.53
CA ILE A 32 10.12 -4.37 2.87
C ILE A 32 9.78 -3.16 3.74
N VAL A 33 9.58 -3.33 5.05
CA VAL A 33 9.34 -2.23 5.98
C VAL A 33 10.51 -1.25 6.00
N GLU A 34 11.74 -1.75 6.06
CA GLU A 34 12.96 -0.93 5.99
C GLU A 34 13.06 -0.17 4.66
N MET A 35 12.69 -0.81 3.54
CA MET A 35 12.65 -0.17 2.22
C MET A 35 11.61 0.95 2.16
N VAL A 36 10.40 0.72 2.68
CA VAL A 36 9.34 1.75 2.73
C VAL A 36 9.77 2.95 3.57
N ALA A 37 10.51 2.72 4.66
CA ALA A 37 11.00 3.79 5.54
C ALA A 37 12.00 4.75 4.88
N ALA A 38 12.54 4.41 3.71
CA ALA A 38 13.41 5.30 2.94
C ALA A 38 12.64 6.38 2.15
N TYR A 39 11.31 6.34 2.14
CA TYR A 39 10.45 7.26 1.41
C TYR A 39 9.53 8.02 2.37
N ASP A 40 9.24 9.29 2.06
CA ASP A 40 8.32 10.11 2.85
C ASP A 40 6.86 9.62 2.77
N SER A 41 6.51 8.94 1.68
CA SER A 41 5.20 8.37 1.45
C SER A 41 5.31 7.08 0.62
N PRO A 42 4.48 6.06 0.89
CA PRO A 42 4.37 4.87 0.04
C PRO A 42 3.94 5.21 -1.40
N GLU A 43 3.29 6.35 -1.62
CA GLU A 43 2.90 6.81 -2.97
C GLU A 43 4.09 7.27 -3.81
N LEU A 44 5.27 7.46 -3.20
CA LEU A 44 6.51 7.84 -3.88
C LEU A 44 7.37 6.61 -4.25
N ILE A 45 6.96 5.40 -3.86
CA ILE A 45 7.70 4.18 -4.15
C ILE A 45 7.35 3.74 -5.57
N ASP A 46 8.14 4.18 -6.55
CA ASP A 46 8.20 3.64 -7.92
C ASP A 46 9.23 4.47 -8.68
N ASP A 47 10.46 3.94 -8.70
CA ASP A 47 11.61 4.57 -9.36
C ASP A 47 11.77 4.00 -10.80
N GLY A 48 10.70 3.50 -11.42
CA GLY A 48 10.67 2.96 -12.78
C GLY A 48 10.47 1.44 -12.89
N ASP A 49 10.42 0.93 -14.13
CA ASP A 49 9.99 -0.45 -14.49
C ASP A 49 10.62 -1.58 -13.65
N GLU A 50 11.91 -1.49 -13.34
CA GLU A 50 12.63 -2.52 -12.56
C GLU A 50 12.45 -2.38 -11.04
N THR A 51 11.89 -1.26 -10.60
CA THR A 51 11.75 -0.91 -9.17
C THR A 51 10.31 -0.58 -8.77
N ALA A 52 9.35 -0.89 -9.64
CA ALA A 52 7.93 -0.80 -9.33
C ALA A 52 7.59 -1.60 -8.05
N PRO A 53 6.62 -1.15 -7.24
CA PRO A 53 6.23 -1.80 -5.99
C PRO A 53 5.99 -3.31 -6.12
N SER A 54 5.30 -3.75 -7.16
CA SER A 54 5.03 -5.16 -7.43
C SER A 54 6.32 -5.97 -7.62
N LYS A 55 7.34 -5.42 -8.28
CA LYS A 55 8.66 -6.04 -8.45
C LYS A 55 9.43 -6.12 -7.13
N ARG A 56 9.37 -5.07 -6.30
CA ARG A 56 10.00 -5.09 -4.96
C ARG A 56 9.37 -6.14 -4.07
N LEU A 57 8.03 -6.24 -4.08
CA LEU A 57 7.29 -7.25 -3.34
C LEU A 57 7.63 -8.67 -3.82
N LEU A 58 7.64 -8.92 -5.14
CA LEU A 58 8.02 -10.21 -5.72
C LEU A 58 9.47 -10.61 -5.43
N ARG A 59 10.39 -9.64 -5.37
CA ARG A 59 11.80 -9.93 -5.06
C ARG A 59 11.98 -10.46 -3.65
N GLU A 60 11.25 -9.89 -2.70
CA GLU A 60 11.35 -10.27 -1.28
C GLU A 60 10.43 -11.44 -0.93
N ILE A 61 9.29 -11.56 -1.63
CA ILE A 61 8.26 -12.60 -1.45
C ILE A 61 7.91 -13.17 -2.83
N PRO A 62 8.60 -14.22 -3.31
CA PRO A 62 8.37 -14.80 -4.63
C PRO A 62 6.95 -15.32 -4.86
N GLU A 63 6.27 -15.72 -3.79
CA GLU A 63 4.85 -16.12 -3.80
C GLU A 63 3.87 -14.94 -3.74
N TYR A 64 4.33 -13.71 -4.01
CA TYR A 64 3.48 -12.52 -3.96
C TYR A 64 2.33 -12.60 -4.97
N ASP A 65 1.09 -12.56 -4.47
CA ASP A 65 -0.12 -12.47 -5.28
C ASP A 65 -0.84 -11.16 -4.99
N LYS A 66 -0.97 -10.32 -6.01
CA LYS A 66 -1.51 -8.97 -5.90
C LYS A 66 -2.94 -8.95 -5.37
N VAL A 67 -3.77 -9.89 -5.80
CA VAL A 67 -5.21 -9.88 -5.49
C VAL A 67 -5.43 -10.28 -4.03
N SER A 68 -4.97 -11.46 -3.64
CA SER A 68 -5.20 -12.00 -2.30
C SER A 68 -4.50 -11.16 -1.23
N THR A 69 -3.25 -10.79 -1.47
CA THR A 69 -2.50 -9.95 -0.53
C THR A 69 -3.08 -8.56 -0.45
N GLY A 70 -3.48 -7.99 -1.58
CA GLY A 70 -4.13 -6.69 -1.61
C GLY A 70 -5.35 -6.64 -0.70
N ILE A 71 -6.24 -7.63 -0.80
CA ILE A 71 -7.43 -7.74 0.05
C ILE A 71 -7.04 -7.90 1.53
N ILE A 72 -6.23 -8.92 1.86
CA ILE A 72 -5.87 -9.24 3.25
C ILE A 72 -5.20 -8.06 3.94
N VAL A 73 -4.22 -7.45 3.27
CA VAL A 73 -3.41 -6.37 3.83
C VAL A 73 -4.23 -5.09 3.96
N THR A 74 -4.89 -4.64 2.88
CA THR A 74 -5.62 -3.35 2.96
C THR A 74 -6.80 -3.40 3.92
N MET A 75 -7.48 -4.55 4.05
CA MET A 75 -8.50 -4.75 5.09
C MET A 75 -7.91 -4.66 6.49
N ALA A 76 -6.73 -5.22 6.74
CA ALA A 76 -6.06 -5.14 8.03
C ALA A 76 -5.55 -3.73 8.36
N ILE A 77 -5.10 -2.97 7.36
CA ILE A 77 -4.65 -1.58 7.53
C ILE A 77 -5.82 -0.66 7.90
N GLY A 78 -6.95 -0.81 7.21
CA GLY A 78 -8.14 0.01 7.39
C GLY A 78 -8.04 1.40 6.76
N LEU A 79 -9.21 2.00 6.48
CA LEU A 79 -9.32 3.23 5.70
C LEU A 79 -8.62 4.42 6.37
N ASP A 80 -8.75 4.59 7.68
CA ASP A 80 -8.17 5.73 8.40
C ASP A 80 -6.65 5.76 8.27
N ARG A 81 -6.00 4.60 8.42
CA ARG A 81 -4.55 4.50 8.33
C ARG A 81 -4.07 4.65 6.88
N LEU A 82 -4.81 4.11 5.91
CA LEU A 82 -4.56 4.36 4.49
C LEU A 82 -4.61 5.87 4.18
N ARG A 83 -5.62 6.59 4.65
CA ARG A 83 -5.74 8.05 4.46
C ARG A 83 -4.62 8.84 5.15
N GLN A 84 -4.14 8.38 6.30
CA GLN A 84 -3.00 9.02 6.98
C GLN A 84 -1.68 8.82 6.24
N ARG A 85 -1.49 7.66 5.60
CA ARG A 85 -0.22 7.29 4.96
C ARG A 85 -0.15 7.55 3.47
N CYS A 86 -1.28 7.71 2.80
CA CYS A 86 -1.37 7.98 1.38
C CYS A 86 -2.11 9.31 1.14
N PRO A 87 -1.41 10.46 1.15
CA PRO A 87 -2.02 11.78 0.98
C PRO A 87 -2.82 11.95 -0.31
N HIS A 88 -2.37 11.41 -1.44
CA HIS A 88 -3.10 11.51 -2.71
C HIS A 88 -4.39 10.68 -2.66
N PHE A 89 -4.32 9.46 -2.13
CA PHE A 89 -5.51 8.64 -1.88
C PHE A 89 -6.49 9.33 -0.94
N SER A 90 -5.99 9.91 0.17
CA SER A 90 -6.80 10.67 1.12
C SER A 90 -7.51 11.85 0.46
N GLN A 91 -6.80 12.62 -0.37
CA GLN A 91 -7.39 13.74 -1.10
C GLN A 91 -8.49 13.27 -2.06
N TRP A 92 -8.30 12.12 -2.72
CA TRP A 92 -9.32 11.55 -3.59
C TRP A 92 -10.56 11.11 -2.82
N ILE A 93 -10.41 10.39 -1.71
CA ILE A 93 -11.52 10.00 -0.84
C ILE A 93 -12.27 11.24 -0.34
N SER A 94 -11.57 12.26 0.14
CA SER A 94 -12.20 13.52 0.60
C SER A 94 -12.99 14.22 -0.52
N ARG A 95 -12.51 14.17 -1.77
CA ARG A 95 -13.27 14.68 -2.92
C ARG A 95 -14.54 13.87 -3.13
N LEU A 96 -14.47 12.53 -3.09
CA LEU A 96 -15.65 11.67 -3.24
C LEU A 96 -16.68 11.92 -2.13
N GLU A 97 -16.24 12.05 -0.87
CA GLU A 97 -17.10 12.37 0.27
C GLU A 97 -17.80 13.72 0.11
N SER A 98 -17.13 14.71 -0.51
CA SER A 98 -17.71 16.03 -0.79
C SER A 98 -18.75 16.05 -1.92
N LEU A 99 -18.83 14.99 -2.73
CA LEU A 99 -19.83 14.86 -3.80
C LEU A 99 -21.17 14.34 -3.30
N SER A 100 -21.21 13.78 -2.09
CA SER A 100 -22.47 13.46 -1.45
C SER A 100 -23.16 14.78 -1.05
N PRO A 101 -24.36 15.07 -1.55
CA PRO A 101 -25.14 16.16 -0.98
C PRO A 101 -25.36 15.77 0.48
N THR A 102 -24.96 16.64 1.40
CA THR A 102 -25.32 16.51 2.81
C THR A 102 -26.83 16.34 2.86
N GLY A 103 -27.30 15.11 3.07
CA GLY A 103 -28.71 14.83 3.24
C GLY A 103 -29.20 15.53 4.52
N PRO A 104 -30.42 16.08 4.53
CA PRO A 104 -31.06 16.53 5.77
C PRO A 104 -31.22 15.39 6.78
#